data_AF-A0A645I4X2-F1
#
_entry.id   AF-A0A645I4X2-F1
#
_cell.length_a   1.000
_cell.length_b   1.000
_cell.length_c   1.000
_cell.angle_alpha   90.00
_cell.angle_beta   90.00
_cell.angle_gamma   90.00
#
_symmetry.space_group_name_H-M   'P 1'
#
loop_
_entity.id
_entity.type
_entity.pdbx_description
1 polymer ?
#
loop_
_entity_poly.entity_id
_entity_poly.type
_entity_poly.pdbx_seq_one_letter_code
_entity_poly.pdbx_strand_id
1 'polypeptide(L)'
;MIRPFRAETERYGHYSVAGEYIYDHPFQWGSKRTGPDLARVGGRYSDEWQRVHLINPRDVVPESNMPAFPWLDRPAKVSDIQDKMRALNKVGLHKYSDEEIAAAPAAVEGITELDAVVAYLQGMGTALQNVR
;
A
#
# COMPACT_ATOMS: atom_id res chain seq x y z
N MET A 1 -7.93 3.97 7.84
CA MET A 1 -9.19 4.67 7.52
C MET A 1 -9.26 5.92 8.37
N ILE A 2 -9.36 7.07 7.72
CA ILE A 2 -9.43 8.38 8.37
C ILE A 2 -10.89 8.71 8.65
N ARG A 3 -11.20 9.00 9.91
CA ARG A 3 -12.54 9.36 10.37
C ARG A 3 -12.85 10.82 10.03
N PRO A 4 -14.13 11.19 9.84
CA PRO A 4 -14.55 12.56 9.49
C PRO A 4 -14.54 13.51 10.71
N PHE A 5 -13.45 13.49 11.49
CA PHE A 5 -13.21 14.42 12.57
C PHE A 5 -12.12 15.41 12.17
N ARG A 6 -12.28 16.69 12.52
CA ARG A 6 -11.32 17.74 12.20
C ARG A 6 -9.88 17.38 12.58
N ALA A 7 -9.68 16.86 13.79
CA ALA A 7 -8.35 16.46 14.28
C ALA A 7 -7.70 15.33 13.46
N GLU A 8 -8.50 14.43 12.88
CA GLU A 8 -7.96 13.39 12.00
C GLU A 8 -7.68 13.93 10.62
N THR A 9 -8.55 14.79 10.10
CA THR A 9 -8.38 15.35 8.75
C THR A 9 -7.20 16.30 8.68
N GLU A 10 -6.93 17.08 9.73
CA GLU A 10 -5.73 17.94 9.81
C GLU A 10 -4.44 17.10 9.87
N ARG A 11 -4.47 15.94 10.53
CA ARG A 11 -3.30 15.06 10.68
C ARG A 11 -3.02 14.23 9.42
N TYR A 12 -4.06 13.61 8.88
CA TYR A 12 -3.94 12.57 7.85
C TYR A 12 -4.47 12.99 6.48
N GLY A 13 -5.12 14.16 6.35
CA GLY A 13 -5.74 14.61 5.11
C GLY A 13 -7.21 14.22 5.00
N HIS A 14 -7.80 14.32 3.80
CA HIS A 14 -9.23 14.08 3.58
C HIS A 14 -9.67 12.73 4.15
N TYR A 15 -10.83 12.71 4.83
CA TYR A 15 -11.40 11.51 5.41
C TYR A 15 -11.60 10.43 4.35
N SER A 16 -11.60 9.18 4.79
CA SER A 16 -11.75 8.04 3.88
C SER A 16 -13.18 7.91 3.38
N VAL A 17 -13.36 7.57 2.11
CA VAL A 17 -14.69 7.35 1.50
C VAL A 17 -14.82 5.90 1.02
N ALA A 18 -16.05 5.39 0.96
CA ALA A 18 -16.30 3.99 0.62
C ALA A 18 -15.75 3.59 -0.77
N GLY A 19 -15.77 4.53 -1.74
CA GLY A 19 -15.32 4.29 -3.11
C GLY A 19 -13.85 3.88 -3.24
N GLU A 20 -13.01 4.22 -2.27
CA GLU A 20 -11.58 3.92 -2.29
C GLU A 20 -11.26 2.45 -2.02
N TYR A 21 -12.20 1.74 -1.39
CA TYR A 21 -12.02 0.37 -0.92
C TYR A 21 -12.73 -0.66 -1.80
N ILE A 22 -13.28 -0.21 -2.93
CA ILE A 22 -14.05 -1.07 -3.85
C ILE A 22 -13.21 -2.24 -4.36
N TYR A 23 -11.91 -2.02 -4.52
CA TYR A 23 -10.94 -3.00 -5.02
C TYR A 23 -10.16 -3.71 -3.91
N ASP A 24 -10.50 -3.50 -2.64
CA ASP A 24 -9.75 -4.10 -1.54
C ASP A 24 -10.37 -5.45 -1.12
N HIS A 25 -9.66 -6.53 -1.44
CA HIS A 25 -10.07 -7.89 -1.08
C HIS A 25 -8.96 -8.61 -0.28
N PRO A 26 -9.03 -8.65 1.06
CA PRO A 26 -10.01 -8.00 1.94
C PRO A 26 -9.69 -6.52 2.21
N PHE A 27 -10.67 -5.79 2.76
CA PHE A 27 -10.53 -4.40 3.16
C PHE A 27 -9.38 -4.19 4.16
N GLN A 28 -8.63 -3.09 4.03
CA GLN A 28 -7.47 -2.76 4.88
C GLN A 28 -7.78 -1.69 5.94
N TRP A 29 -8.98 -1.72 6.51
CA TRP A 29 -9.36 -0.78 7.56
C TRP A 29 -8.76 -1.24 8.89
N GLY A 30 -7.89 -0.41 9.46
CA GLY A 30 -7.34 -0.66 10.77
C GLY A 30 -8.41 -0.58 11.87
N SER A 31 -8.36 -1.52 12.81
CA SER A 31 -9.14 -1.49 14.06
C SER A 31 -8.36 -0.88 15.24
N LYS A 32 -7.04 -0.74 15.10
CA LYS A 32 -6.13 -0.16 16.09
C LYS A 32 -5.08 0.70 15.41
N ARG A 33 -4.60 1.74 16.11
CA ARG A 33 -3.49 2.60 15.69
C ARG A 33 -2.36 2.55 16.71
N THR A 34 -1.45 1.60 16.53
CA THR A 34 -0.16 1.58 17.25
C THR A 34 0.81 2.56 16.59
N GLY A 35 0.86 2.54 15.25
CA GLY A 35 1.42 3.59 14.41
C GLY A 35 0.34 4.49 13.80
N PRO A 36 0.74 5.49 13.00
CA PRO A 36 -0.18 6.42 12.32
C PRO A 36 -1.09 5.72 11.29
N ASP A 37 -2.18 6.38 10.88
CA ASP A 37 -3.02 5.90 9.77
C ASP A 37 -2.28 6.03 8.43
N LEU A 38 -2.41 5.02 7.57
CA LEU A 38 -1.68 4.94 6.29
C LEU A 38 -2.52 5.31 5.07
N ALA A 39 -3.82 5.58 5.21
CA ALA A 39 -4.75 5.72 4.08
C ALA A 39 -4.43 6.88 3.11
N ARG A 40 -3.47 7.76 3.45
CA ARG A 40 -3.04 8.94 2.68
C ARG A 40 -1.52 9.09 2.66
N VAL A 41 -0.78 7.99 2.80
CA VAL A 41 0.69 8.04 2.83
C VAL A 41 1.31 8.21 1.45
N GLY A 42 0.58 7.92 0.37
CA GLY A 42 1.05 8.07 -1.00
C GLY A 42 1.58 9.48 -1.27
N GLY A 43 2.85 9.58 -1.69
CA GLY A 43 3.53 10.84 -1.96
C GLY A 43 3.91 11.68 -0.73
N ARG A 44 3.64 11.24 0.51
CA ARG A 44 4.05 11.98 1.73
C ARG A 44 5.53 11.81 2.06
N TYR A 45 6.10 10.66 1.73
CA TYR A 45 7.50 10.32 1.97
C TYR A 45 8.12 9.80 0.69
N SER A 46 9.44 10.00 0.51
CA SER A 46 10.16 9.42 -0.62
C SER A 46 10.26 7.89 -0.48
N ASP A 47 10.44 7.22 -1.60
CA ASP A 47 10.68 5.77 -1.62
C ASP A 47 11.88 5.39 -0.77
N GLU A 48 12.94 6.21 -0.81
CA GLU A 48 14.13 6.00 0.01
C GLU A 48 13.81 6.10 1.51
N TRP A 49 13.02 7.08 1.93
CA TRP A 49 12.58 7.18 3.32
C TRP A 49 11.80 5.93 3.73
N GLN A 50 10.90 5.44 2.88
CA GLN A 50 10.15 4.22 3.16
C GLN A 50 11.06 3.00 3.28
N ARG A 51 12.08 2.86 2.42
CA ARG A 51 13.06 1.77 2.48
C ARG A 51 13.81 1.78 3.80
N VAL A 52 14.41 2.90 4.16
CA VAL A 52 15.17 3.03 5.42
C VAL A 52 14.25 2.79 6.62
N HIS A 53 13.06 3.38 6.61
CA HIS A 53 12.09 3.21 7.70
C HIS A 53 11.64 1.75 7.85
N LEU A 54 11.42 1.01 6.76
CA LEU A 54 11.02 -0.41 6.83
C LEU A 54 12.17 -1.31 7.28
N ILE A 55 13.40 -1.05 6.82
CA ILE A 55 14.59 -1.82 7.22
C ILE A 55 14.85 -1.64 8.71
N ASN A 56 14.86 -0.39 9.19
CA ASN A 56 15.00 -0.08 10.60
C ASN A 56 14.32 1.26 10.95
N PRO A 57 13.11 1.22 11.52
CA PRO A 57 12.34 2.44 11.82
C PRO A 57 13.07 3.44 12.72
N ARG A 58 13.95 2.94 13.59
CA ARG A 58 14.68 3.73 14.60
C ARG A 58 15.78 4.61 14.01
N ASP A 59 16.18 4.35 12.76
CA ASP A 59 17.21 5.15 12.09
C ASP A 59 16.66 6.51 11.60
N VAL A 60 15.35 6.58 11.33
CA VAL A 60 14.68 7.82 10.88
C VAL A 60 13.69 8.37 11.91
N VAL A 61 13.20 7.52 12.81
CA VAL A 61 12.30 7.88 13.92
C VAL A 61 12.80 7.16 15.19
N PRO A 62 13.73 7.76 15.96
CA PRO A 62 14.39 7.09 17.09
C PRO A 62 13.43 6.49 18.14
N GLU A 63 12.30 7.14 18.37
CA GLU A 63 11.24 6.73 19.30
C GLU A 63 10.27 5.70 18.72
N SER A 64 10.47 5.24 17.48
CA SER A 64 9.56 4.31 16.81
C SER A 64 9.47 2.97 17.55
N ASN A 65 8.24 2.58 17.85
CA ASN A 65 7.91 1.25 18.38
C ASN A 65 7.67 0.22 17.28
N MET A 66 7.75 0.61 16.00
CA MET A 66 7.57 -0.30 14.87
C MET A 66 8.69 -1.36 14.85
N PRO A 67 8.37 -2.64 14.58
CA PRO A 67 9.37 -3.66 14.31
C PRO A 67 10.17 -3.33 13.05
N ALA A 68 11.43 -3.76 13.02
CA ALA A 68 12.26 -3.72 11.82
C ALA A 68 11.86 -4.87 10.87
N PHE A 69 11.84 -4.61 9.57
CA PHE A 69 11.50 -5.56 8.51
C PHE A 69 12.64 -5.76 7.47
N PRO A 70 13.90 -5.98 7.89
CA PRO A 70 15.03 -6.07 6.95
C PRO A 70 14.93 -7.25 5.97
N TRP A 71 14.16 -8.28 6.30
CA TRP A 71 13.97 -9.45 5.43
C TRP A 71 13.17 -9.15 4.16
N LEU A 72 12.55 -7.97 4.04
CA LEU A 72 11.85 -7.56 2.82
C LEU A 72 12.80 -7.33 1.65
N ASP A 73 14.10 -7.15 1.89
CA ASP A 73 15.12 -7.00 0.84
C ASP A 73 15.46 -8.32 0.10
N ARG A 74 14.56 -9.32 0.18
CA ARG A 74 14.66 -10.57 -0.56
C ARG A 74 13.83 -10.51 -1.85
N PRO A 75 14.14 -11.34 -2.85
CA PRO A 75 13.34 -11.41 -4.07
C PRO A 75 11.86 -11.71 -3.79
N ALA A 76 10.96 -11.00 -4.48
CA ALA A 76 9.54 -11.20 -4.36
C ALA A 76 9.09 -12.56 -4.93
N LYS A 77 8.18 -13.24 -4.23
CA LYS A 77 7.55 -14.47 -4.72
C LYS A 77 6.40 -14.10 -5.66
N VAL A 78 6.65 -14.20 -6.96
CA VAL A 78 5.73 -13.71 -8.02
C VAL A 78 5.09 -14.81 -8.87
N SER A 79 5.33 -16.08 -8.52
CA SER A 79 4.86 -17.23 -9.32
C SER A 79 3.34 -17.32 -9.46
N ASP A 80 2.57 -16.71 -8.56
CA ASP A 80 1.12 -16.78 -8.48
C ASP A 80 0.42 -15.44 -8.86
N ILE A 81 1.14 -14.48 -9.45
CA ILE A 81 0.60 -13.14 -9.71
C ILE A 81 -0.60 -13.17 -10.67
N GLN A 82 -0.52 -14.01 -11.71
CA GLN A 82 -1.61 -14.15 -12.69
C GLN A 82 -2.84 -14.79 -12.05
N ASP A 83 -2.64 -15.79 -11.20
CA ASP A 83 -3.73 -16.45 -10.47
C ASP A 83 -4.39 -15.48 -9.49
N LYS A 84 -3.61 -14.64 -8.80
CA LYS A 84 -4.13 -13.56 -7.94
C LYS A 84 -4.99 -12.59 -8.73
N MET A 85 -4.52 -12.11 -9.89
CA MET A 85 -5.30 -11.18 -10.73
C MET A 85 -6.59 -11.82 -11.26
N ARG A 86 -6.55 -13.08 -11.70
CA ARG A 86 -7.73 -13.84 -12.12
C ARG A 86 -8.71 -14.05 -10.96
N ALA A 87 -8.21 -14.36 -9.77
CA ALA A 87 -9.03 -14.50 -8.57
C ALA A 87 -9.71 -13.18 -8.20
N LEU A 88 -8.97 -12.06 -8.24
CA LEU A 88 -9.49 -10.72 -7.99
C LEU A 88 -10.58 -10.32 -8.99
N ASN A 89 -10.43 -10.65 -10.28
CA ASN A 89 -11.50 -10.47 -11.27
C ASN A 89 -12.77 -11.29 -10.97
N LYS A 90 -12.63 -12.43 -10.29
CA LYS A 90 -13.76 -13.31 -9.94
C LYS A 90 -14.50 -12.84 -8.70
N VAL A 91 -13.78 -12.36 -7.68
CA VAL A 91 -14.36 -12.02 -6.36
C VAL A 91 -14.71 -10.54 -6.21
N GLY A 92 -14.11 -9.69 -7.02
CA GLY A 92 -14.21 -8.24 -6.87
C GLY A 92 -14.72 -7.56 -8.13
N LEU A 93 -14.56 -6.24 -8.12
CA LEU A 93 -14.84 -5.40 -9.30
C LEU A 93 -13.58 -5.15 -10.13
N HIS A 94 -12.48 -5.86 -9.85
CA HIS A 94 -11.28 -5.82 -10.68
C HIS A 94 -11.65 -6.25 -12.10
N LYS A 95 -11.27 -5.42 -13.08
CA LYS A 95 -11.47 -5.69 -14.50
C LYS A 95 -10.12 -5.74 -15.20
N TYR A 96 -9.19 -6.53 -14.63
CA TYR A 96 -7.93 -6.78 -15.30
C TYR A 96 -8.20 -7.47 -16.63
N SER A 97 -7.66 -6.90 -17.70
CA SER A 97 -7.67 -7.48 -19.04
C SER A 97 -6.76 -8.72 -19.12
N ASP A 98 -7.00 -9.58 -20.11
CA ASP A 98 -6.13 -10.74 -20.33
C ASP A 98 -4.70 -10.30 -20.71
N GLU A 99 -4.56 -9.15 -21.36
CA GLU A 99 -3.28 -8.53 -21.70
C GLU A 99 -2.51 -8.10 -20.44
N GLU A 100 -3.17 -7.44 -19.47
CA GLU A 100 -2.56 -7.06 -18.19
C GLU A 100 -2.13 -8.29 -17.40
N ILE A 101 -2.97 -9.34 -17.37
CA ILE A 101 -2.65 -10.60 -16.69
C ILE A 101 -1.45 -11.27 -17.37
N ALA A 102 -1.40 -11.29 -18.70
CA ALA A 102 -0.29 -11.88 -19.44
C ALA A 102 1.04 -11.11 -19.22
N ALA A 103 0.97 -9.78 -19.11
CA ALA A 103 2.14 -8.93 -18.91
C ALA A 103 2.65 -8.91 -17.44
N ALA A 104 1.80 -9.27 -16.48
CA ALA A 104 2.10 -9.13 -15.05
C ALA A 104 3.40 -9.81 -14.59
N PRO A 105 3.76 -11.04 -15.01
CA PRO A 105 5.01 -11.68 -14.57
C PRO A 105 6.27 -10.88 -14.92
N ALA A 106 6.30 -10.29 -16.11
CA ALA A 106 7.41 -9.46 -16.56
C ALA A 106 7.48 -8.13 -15.80
N ALA A 107 6.32 -7.56 -15.43
CA ALA A 107 6.25 -6.29 -14.68
C ALA A 107 6.80 -6.40 -13.25
N VAL A 108 6.82 -7.60 -12.68
CA VAL A 108 7.30 -7.86 -11.30
C VAL A 108 8.57 -8.71 -11.27
N GLU A 109 9.23 -8.88 -12.41
CA GLU A 109 10.47 -9.66 -12.49
C GLU A 109 11.61 -8.94 -11.77
N GLY A 110 12.33 -9.66 -10.91
CA GLY A 110 13.53 -9.14 -10.23
C GLY A 110 13.28 -8.12 -9.12
N ILE A 111 12.01 -7.78 -8.81
CA ILE A 111 11.70 -6.88 -7.70
C ILE A 111 11.87 -7.59 -6.35
N THR A 112 12.22 -6.83 -5.32
CA THR A 112 12.23 -7.31 -3.94
C THR A 112 10.83 -7.19 -3.31
N GLU A 113 10.61 -7.89 -2.19
CA GLU A 113 9.38 -7.67 -1.40
C GLU A 113 9.31 -6.23 -0.87
N LEU A 114 10.46 -5.61 -0.59
CA LEU A 114 10.57 -4.22 -0.18
C LEU A 114 10.08 -3.27 -1.27
N ASP A 115 10.50 -3.48 -2.52
CA ASP A 115 10.02 -2.69 -3.67
C ASP A 115 8.50 -2.77 -3.80
N ALA A 116 7.94 -3.98 -3.68
CA ALA A 116 6.50 -4.19 -3.77
C ALA A 116 5.73 -3.48 -2.65
N VAL A 117 6.22 -3.53 -1.41
CA VAL A 117 5.61 -2.83 -0.28
C VAL A 117 5.69 -1.32 -0.47
N VAL A 118 6.84 -0.79 -0.89
CA VAL A 118 7.00 0.65 -1.15
C VAL A 118 6.03 1.11 -2.25
N ALA A 119 5.94 0.37 -3.36
CA ALA A 119 5.01 0.66 -4.44
C ALA A 119 3.55 0.68 -3.94
N TYR A 120 3.16 -0.30 -3.11
CA TYR A 120 1.84 -0.31 -2.48
C TYR A 120 1.60 0.91 -1.60
N LEU A 121 2.58 1.28 -0.75
CA LEU A 121 2.47 2.45 0.13
C LEU A 121 2.33 3.74 -0.67
N GLN A 122 3.05 3.89 -1.77
CA GLN A 122 2.96 5.06 -2.63
C GLN A 122 1.61 5.18 -3.35
N GLY A 123 0.92 4.06 -3.60
CA GLY A 123 -0.42 4.05 -4.17
C GLY A 123 -1.54 4.48 -3.21
N MET A 124 -1.30 4.45 -1.88
CA MET A 124 -2.38 4.65 -0.92
C MET A 124 -2.89 6.09 -0.85
N GLY A 125 -4.18 6.26 -1.18
CA GLY A 125 -4.90 7.53 -1.06
C GLY A 125 -4.69 8.51 -2.21
N THR A 126 -4.07 8.08 -3.30
CA THR A 126 -3.81 8.92 -4.49
C THR A 126 -4.99 8.99 -5.45
N ALA A 127 -5.84 7.95 -5.47
CA ALA A 127 -7.03 7.87 -6.35
C ALA A 127 -8.03 9.04 -6.14
N LEU A 128 -8.08 9.62 -4.94
CA LEU A 128 -8.96 10.74 -4.60
C LEU A 128 -8.34 12.11 -4.85
N GLN A 129 -7.01 12.24 -4.88
CA GLN A 129 -6.36 13.57 -4.94
C GLN A 129 -6.68 14.34 -6.24
N ASN A 130 -7.18 13.64 -7.25
CA ASN A 130 -7.51 14.19 -8.57
C ASN A 130 -9.01 14.44 -8.79
N VAL A 131 -9.85 14.22 -7.77
CA VAL A 131 -11.30 14.49 -7.87
C VAL A 131 -11.54 15.91 -7.35
N ARG A 132 -11.62 16.86 -8.28
CA ARG A 132 -12.08 18.24 -8.01
C ARG A 132 -13.57 18.27 -7.72
#